data_AF-A0A3E2C9Z9-F1
#
_entry.id   AF-A0A3E2C9Z9-F1
#
_cell.length_a   1.000
_cell.length_b   1.000
_cell.length_c   1.000
_cell.angle_alpha   90.00
_cell.angle_beta   90.00
_cell.angle_gamma   90.00
#
_symmetry.space_group_name_H-M   'P 1'
#
loop_
_entity.id
_entity.type
_entity.pdbx_description
1 polymer ?
#
loop_
_entity_poly.entity_id
_entity_poly.type
_entity_poly.pdbx_seq_one_letter_code
_entity_poly.pdbx_strand_id
1 'polypeptide(L)'
;RPGSLADANDAAQLSELMTLGELTKIAWQHDVQVMIEGPGHVPFDTVRMNIEMEKAICQNAPFYTLGPLTTDTAPGYDHITSAIGGVEIARYGTAMLCYVTPKEHLGLPNKDDVKQG
;
A
#
# COMPACT_ATOMS: atom_id res chain seq x y z
N ARG A 1 -1.78 7.11 5.10
CA ARG A 1 -2.11 6.54 3.75
C ARG A 1 -3.35 7.21 3.11
N PRO A 2 -3.44 7.29 1.76
CA PRO A 2 -4.59 7.87 1.05
C PRO A 2 -5.78 6.90 0.97
N GLY A 3 -6.99 7.43 1.20
CA GLY A 3 -8.27 6.70 1.13
C GLY A 3 -9.12 7.03 -0.11
N SER A 4 -8.62 7.88 -0.99
CA SER A 4 -9.18 8.19 -2.31
C SER A 4 -8.04 8.48 -3.28
N LEU A 5 -8.30 8.36 -4.58
CA LEU A 5 -7.33 8.74 -5.61
C LEU A 5 -6.91 10.21 -5.53
N ALA A 6 -7.80 11.10 -5.08
CA ALA A 6 -7.54 12.53 -5.01
C ALA A 6 -6.51 12.88 -3.91
N ASP A 7 -6.41 12.06 -2.87
CA ASP A 7 -5.50 12.26 -1.74
C ASP A 7 -4.15 11.58 -1.97
N ALA A 8 -3.98 10.85 -3.08
CA ALA A 8 -2.78 10.08 -3.34
C ALA A 8 -1.55 10.98 -3.48
N ASN A 9 -0.49 10.62 -2.78
CA ASN A 9 0.82 11.27 -2.79
C ASN A 9 0.80 12.69 -2.20
N ASP A 10 -0.17 12.99 -1.35
CA ASP A 10 -0.26 14.28 -0.69
C ASP A 10 0.86 14.49 0.36
N ALA A 11 0.95 15.71 0.86
CA ALA A 11 1.97 16.07 1.85
C ALA A 11 1.84 15.24 3.15
N ALA A 12 0.62 14.86 3.55
CA ALA A 12 0.41 14.07 4.77
C ALA A 12 0.97 12.65 4.61
N GLN A 13 0.66 11.97 3.50
CA GLN A 13 1.22 10.65 3.19
C GLN A 13 2.75 10.68 3.14
N LEU A 14 3.33 11.64 2.42
CA LEU A 14 4.77 11.66 2.20
C LEU A 14 5.54 12.06 3.46
N SER A 15 4.99 12.94 4.29
CA SER A 15 5.59 13.29 5.58
C SER A 15 5.61 12.11 6.55
N GLU A 16 4.52 11.33 6.61
CA GLU A 16 4.47 10.08 7.39
C GLU A 16 5.56 9.09 6.91
N LEU A 17 5.70 8.90 5.59
CA LEU A 17 6.73 8.01 5.03
C LEU A 17 8.15 8.44 5.43
N MET A 18 8.44 9.74 5.42
CA MET A 18 9.73 10.28 5.88
C MET A 18 9.99 9.92 7.34
N THR A 19 8.98 10.11 8.21
CA THR A 19 9.08 9.73 9.63
C THR A 19 9.30 8.22 9.80
N LEU A 20 8.64 7.38 9.00
CA LEU A 20 8.85 5.93 9.06
C LEU A 20 10.29 5.54 8.69
N GLY A 21 10.92 6.23 7.74
CA GLY A 21 12.35 6.05 7.44
C GLY A 21 13.27 6.39 8.61
N GLU A 22 12.97 7.45 9.36
CA GLU A 22 13.70 7.80 10.60
C GLU A 22 13.52 6.72 11.68
N LEU A 23 12.27 6.30 11.92
CA LEU A 23 11.94 5.27 12.90
C LEU A 23 12.56 3.91 12.55
N THR A 24 12.70 3.60 11.27
CA THR A 24 13.39 2.39 10.79
C THR A 24 14.84 2.35 11.27
N LYS A 25 15.56 3.46 11.12
CA LYS A 25 16.95 3.57 11.60
C LYS A 25 17.04 3.42 13.10
N ILE A 26 16.11 4.02 13.85
CA ILE A 26 16.06 3.90 15.31
C ILE A 26 15.84 2.45 15.70
N ALA A 27 14.84 1.77 15.12
CA ALA A 27 14.56 0.37 15.41
C ALA A 27 15.75 -0.56 15.11
N TRP A 28 16.47 -0.32 14.01
CA TRP A 28 17.67 -1.09 13.66
C TRP A 28 18.86 -0.86 14.60
N GLN A 29 18.95 0.29 15.28
CA GLN A 29 19.94 0.48 16.37
C GLN A 29 19.66 -0.42 17.58
N HIS A 30 18.44 -0.95 17.68
CA HIS A 30 18.00 -1.85 18.73
C HIS A 30 17.82 -3.31 18.25
N ASP A 31 18.34 -3.66 17.07
CA ASP A 31 18.20 -4.98 16.46
C ASP A 31 16.73 -5.45 16.29
N VAL A 32 15.79 -4.51 16.17
CA VAL A 32 14.37 -4.80 15.97
C VAL A 32 14.07 -4.89 14.47
N GLN A 33 13.41 -5.97 14.05
CA GLN A 33 12.99 -6.15 12.66
C GLN A 33 11.88 -5.16 12.27
N VAL A 34 11.94 -4.62 11.06
CA VAL A 34 11.00 -3.61 10.56
C VAL A 34 10.54 -3.96 9.14
N MET A 35 9.27 -3.72 8.88
CA MET A 35 8.67 -3.55 7.54
C MET A 35 7.88 -2.23 7.54
N ILE A 36 7.65 -1.66 6.37
CA ILE A 36 6.94 -0.38 6.21
C ILE A 36 5.57 -0.62 5.60
N GLU A 37 4.52 -0.04 6.18
CA GLU A 37 3.19 -0.08 5.57
C GLU A 37 3.00 1.06 4.56
N GLY A 38 2.35 0.75 3.45
CA GLY A 38 2.23 1.62 2.29
C GLY A 38 0.81 2.11 1.99
N PRO A 39 0.62 2.71 0.81
CA PRO A 39 -0.64 3.36 0.44
C PRO A 39 -1.82 2.39 0.24
N GLY A 40 -3.00 3.00 0.15
CA GLY A 40 -4.28 2.34 -0.18
C GLY A 40 -4.77 2.70 -1.59
N HIS A 41 -5.24 3.93 -1.82
CA HIS A 41 -5.78 4.35 -3.13
C HIS A 41 -4.77 5.20 -3.89
N VAL A 42 -4.36 4.78 -5.10
CA VAL A 42 -3.29 5.44 -5.86
C VAL A 42 -3.56 5.37 -7.38
N PRO A 43 -3.53 6.50 -8.12
CA PRO A 43 -3.62 6.48 -9.58
C PRO A 43 -2.50 5.63 -10.20
N PHE A 44 -2.86 4.77 -11.15
CA PHE A 44 -1.97 3.72 -11.67
C PHE A 44 -0.59 4.23 -12.13
N ASP A 45 -0.54 5.39 -12.79
CA ASP A 45 0.68 6.03 -13.29
C ASP A 45 1.65 6.50 -12.18
N THR A 46 1.15 6.64 -10.95
CA THR A 46 1.95 7.05 -9.78
C THR A 46 2.25 5.90 -8.81
N VAL A 47 1.81 4.67 -9.11
CA VAL A 47 2.10 3.49 -8.27
C VAL A 47 3.61 3.23 -8.17
N ARG A 48 4.33 3.28 -9.28
CA ARG A 48 5.78 3.09 -9.32
C ARG A 48 6.54 4.10 -8.45
N MET A 49 6.08 5.36 -8.44
CA MET A 49 6.70 6.42 -7.64
C MET A 49 6.69 6.07 -6.15
N ASN A 50 5.60 5.49 -5.65
CA ASN A 50 5.45 5.16 -4.22
C ASN A 50 6.50 4.15 -3.73
N ILE A 51 6.72 3.07 -4.47
CA ILE A 51 7.72 2.05 -4.12
C ILE A 51 9.16 2.54 -4.31
N GLU A 52 9.43 3.36 -5.33
CA GLU A 52 10.75 3.99 -5.48
C GLU A 52 11.05 4.97 -4.34
N MET A 53 10.05 5.74 -3.90
CA MET A 53 10.18 6.64 -2.75
C MET A 53 10.39 5.88 -1.45
N GLU A 54 9.62 4.83 -1.18
CA GLU A 54 9.79 4.02 0.02
C GLU A 54 11.21 3.44 0.09
N LYS A 55 11.70 2.84 -0.99
CA LYS A 55 13.05 2.26 -1.02
C LYS A 55 14.13 3.29 -0.70
N ALA A 56 13.99 4.50 -1.24
CA ALA A 56 14.92 5.60 -1.00
C ALA A 56 14.86 6.10 0.45
N ILE A 57 13.65 6.30 0.99
CA ILE A 57 13.40 6.93 2.29
C ILE A 57 13.61 5.95 3.45
N CYS A 58 13.24 4.68 3.27
CA CYS A 58 13.23 3.63 4.29
C CYS A 58 14.35 2.60 4.11
N GLN A 59 15.40 2.95 3.35
CA GLN A 59 16.63 2.15 3.20
C GLN A 59 16.37 0.71 2.71
N ASN A 60 15.43 0.52 1.79
CA ASN A 60 14.99 -0.78 1.30
C ASN A 60 14.48 -1.73 2.40
N ALA A 61 13.89 -1.20 3.47
CA ALA A 61 13.07 -2.02 4.36
C ALA A 61 11.97 -2.74 3.55
N PRO A 62 11.50 -3.94 3.96
CA PRO A 62 10.42 -4.62 3.27
C PRO A 62 9.15 -3.76 3.25
N PHE A 63 8.61 -3.50 2.06
CA PHE A 63 7.36 -2.75 1.92
C PHE A 63 6.14 -3.68 1.94
N TYR A 64 5.09 -3.26 2.65
CA TYR A 64 3.82 -3.96 2.82
C TYR A 64 2.66 -3.05 2.42
N THR A 65 1.95 -3.35 1.33
CA THR A 65 0.94 -2.43 0.76
C THR A 65 -0.46 -3.01 0.80
N LEU A 66 -1.48 -2.15 0.91
CA LEU A 66 -2.89 -2.54 0.78
C LEU A 66 -3.37 -2.22 -0.64
N GLY A 67 -3.33 -3.21 -1.54
CA GLY A 67 -3.49 -2.98 -2.98
C GLY A 67 -2.20 -2.47 -3.62
N PRO A 68 -2.17 -1.25 -4.23
CA PRO A 68 -3.17 -0.18 -4.10
C PRO A 68 -4.35 -0.25 -5.09
N LEU A 69 -5.50 0.32 -4.71
CA LEU A 69 -6.67 0.49 -5.57
C LEU A 69 -6.40 1.57 -6.61
N THR A 70 -6.62 1.24 -7.90
CA THR A 70 -6.33 2.15 -9.02
C THR A 70 -7.54 2.98 -9.46
N THR A 71 -8.72 2.75 -8.88
CA THR A 71 -9.95 3.55 -9.10
C THR A 71 -10.91 3.39 -7.92
N ASP A 72 -11.66 4.46 -7.63
CA ASP A 72 -12.62 4.52 -6.51
C ASP A 72 -14.07 4.25 -6.95
N THR A 73 -14.27 3.88 -8.20
CA THR A 73 -15.61 3.89 -8.86
C THR A 73 -16.26 2.51 -8.97
N ALA A 74 -15.68 1.48 -8.35
CA ALA A 74 -16.12 0.10 -8.51
C ALA A 74 -16.28 -0.67 -7.16
N PRO A 75 -16.99 -0.11 -6.15
CA PRO A 75 -17.23 -0.83 -4.90
C PRO A 75 -17.96 -2.16 -5.18
N GLY A 76 -17.53 -3.23 -4.50
CA GLY A 76 -17.93 -4.61 -4.85
C GLY A 76 -16.90 -5.34 -5.70
N TYR A 77 -15.99 -4.60 -6.34
CA TYR A 77 -14.94 -5.13 -7.23
C TYR A 77 -13.55 -4.63 -6.85
N ASP A 78 -13.37 -4.14 -5.63
CA ASP A 78 -12.10 -3.55 -5.18
C ASP A 78 -10.95 -4.55 -5.09
N HIS A 79 -11.24 -5.84 -4.90
CA HIS A 79 -10.28 -6.93 -5.09
C HIS A 79 -9.63 -6.93 -6.50
N ILE A 80 -10.36 -6.50 -7.53
CA ILE A 80 -9.84 -6.38 -8.91
C ILE A 80 -9.09 -5.06 -9.08
N THR A 81 -9.66 -3.95 -8.62
CA THR A 81 -9.03 -2.62 -8.76
C THR A 81 -7.70 -2.57 -8.01
N SER A 82 -7.63 -3.22 -6.84
CA SER A 82 -6.43 -3.33 -6.03
C SER A 82 -5.42 -4.33 -6.58
N ALA A 83 -5.86 -5.43 -7.21
CA ALA A 83 -4.97 -6.40 -7.82
C ALA A 83 -4.15 -5.77 -8.96
N ILE A 84 -4.74 -4.86 -9.74
CA ILE A 84 -4.03 -4.14 -10.82
C ILE A 84 -2.87 -3.32 -10.25
N GLY A 85 -3.12 -2.51 -9.22
CA GLY A 85 -2.07 -1.73 -8.56
C GLY A 85 -1.10 -2.61 -7.78
N GLY A 86 -1.59 -3.68 -7.16
CA GLY A 86 -0.79 -4.66 -6.42
C GLY A 86 0.24 -5.36 -7.30
N VAL A 87 -0.13 -5.76 -8.51
CA VAL A 87 0.81 -6.32 -9.49
C VAL A 87 1.87 -5.28 -9.88
N GLU A 88 1.46 -4.04 -10.18
CA GLU A 88 2.40 -3.00 -10.60
C GLU A 88 3.37 -2.61 -9.48
N ILE A 89 2.90 -2.48 -8.23
CA ILE A 89 3.79 -2.12 -7.11
C ILE A 89 4.72 -3.28 -6.72
N ALA A 90 4.22 -4.52 -6.75
CA ALA A 90 5.03 -5.72 -6.50
C ALA A 90 6.10 -5.93 -7.57
N ARG A 91 5.80 -5.62 -8.84
CA ARG A 91 6.76 -5.67 -9.94
C ARG A 91 8.04 -4.85 -9.66
N TYR A 92 7.92 -3.75 -8.93
CA TYR A 92 9.07 -2.92 -8.54
C TYR A 92 9.60 -3.22 -7.14
N GLY A 93 9.05 -4.19 -6.41
CA GLY A 93 9.69 -4.78 -5.23
C GLY A 93 8.99 -4.56 -3.90
N THR A 94 7.68 -4.32 -3.86
CA THR A 94 6.90 -4.54 -2.62
C THR A 94 7.06 -5.99 -2.16
N ALA A 95 7.33 -6.20 -0.88
CA ALA A 95 7.66 -7.50 -0.30
C ALA A 95 6.41 -8.30 0.12
N MET A 96 5.35 -7.62 0.54
CA MET A 96 4.10 -8.25 0.97
C MET A 96 2.89 -7.44 0.50
N LEU A 97 1.82 -8.13 0.10
CA LEU A 97 0.56 -7.51 -0.31
C LEU A 97 -0.53 -7.89 0.69
N CYS A 98 -1.17 -6.87 1.29
CA CYS A 98 -2.43 -7.05 2.01
C CYS A 98 -3.51 -7.17 0.96
N TYR A 99 -4.24 -8.28 0.99
CA TYR A 99 -5.35 -8.51 0.09
C TYR A 99 -6.48 -7.50 0.29
N VAL A 100 -7.36 -7.41 -0.70
CA VAL A 100 -8.60 -6.63 -0.64
C VAL A 100 -9.71 -7.55 -1.10
N THR A 101 -10.82 -7.58 -0.36
CA THR A 101 -11.94 -8.48 -0.68
C THR A 101 -12.97 -7.79 -1.58
N PRO A 102 -13.90 -8.52 -2.21
CA PRO A 102 -15.06 -7.92 -2.86
C PRO A 102 -15.94 -7.06 -1.93
N LYS A 103 -15.85 -7.25 -0.61
CA LYS A 103 -16.63 -6.49 0.40
C LYS A 103 -15.95 -5.23 0.91
N GLU A 104 -14.75 -4.92 0.44
CA GLU A 104 -14.10 -3.66 0.77
C GLU A 104 -15.06 -2.48 0.50
N HIS A 105 -15.06 -1.50 1.41
CA HIS A 105 -15.98 -0.35 1.43
C HIS A 105 -17.48 -0.66 1.59
N LEU A 106 -17.90 -1.93 1.66
CA LEU A 106 -19.32 -2.32 1.71
C LEU A 106 -19.72 -3.02 3.01
N GLY A 107 -18.82 -3.76 3.65
CA GLY A 107 -19.11 -4.44 4.91
C GLY A 107 -18.10 -5.52 5.27
N LEU A 108 -18.45 -6.36 6.25
CA LEU A 108 -17.59 -7.46 6.66
C LEU A 108 -17.60 -8.59 5.61
N PRO A 109 -16.43 -9.12 5.20
CA PRO A 109 -16.34 -10.22 4.25
C PRO A 109 -16.82 -11.53 4.87
N ASN A 110 -17.52 -12.35 4.07
CA ASN A 110 -17.82 -13.73 4.42
C ASN A 110 -16.69 -14.68 3.96
N LYS A 111 -16.90 -15.99 4.15
CA LYS A 111 -15.91 -17.03 3.76
C LYS A 111 -15.54 -16.99 2.27
N ASP A 112 -16.51 -16.78 1.39
CA ASP A 112 -16.27 -16.78 -0.06
C ASP A 112 -15.57 -15.49 -0.49
N ASP A 113 -15.90 -14.35 0.13
CA ASP A 113 -15.21 -13.07 -0.09
C ASP A 113 -13.73 -13.17 0.30
N VAL A 114 -13.42 -13.82 1.43
CA VAL A 114 -12.05 -14.07 1.91
C VAL A 114 -11.26 -14.98 0.96
N LYS A 115 -11.92 -15.96 0.32
CA LYS A 115 -11.26 -16.84 -0.66
C LYS A 115 -10.97 -16.12 -2.00
N GLN A 116 -11.78 -15.13 -2.35
CA GLN A 116 -11.62 -14.37 -3.60
C GLN A 116 -10.56 -13.27 -3.50
N GLY A 117 -10.41 -12.64 -2.34
CA GLY A 117 -9.30 -11.74 -2.06
C GLY A 117 -7.98 -12.49 -2.00
#